data_AF-A0A7C5UXT2-F1
#
_entry.id   AF-A0A7C5UXT2-F1
#
_cell.length_a   1.000
_cell.length_b   1.000
_cell.length_c   1.000
_cell.angle_alpha   90.00
_cell.angle_beta   90.00
_cell.angle_gamma   90.00
#
_symmetry.space_group_name_H-M   'P 1'
#
loop_
_entity.id
_entity.type
_entity.pdbx_description
1 polymer ?
#
loop_
_entity_poly.entity_id
_entity_poly.type
_entity_poly.pdbx_seq_one_letter_code
_entity_poly.pdbx_strand_id
1 'polypeptide(L)'
;MFWHFDHRWANATETTDNHISDVMKTNADLVARSRFFVDRSEVDAKLKPRGWDKDWLLAYRNVSDSRNERTFVSSIIPRCAVGNSATVLTIDAKHVAKICCFLANANSIVFDFAVRQKVPAMNVNAFMVEQFPFLTPDQFDPADAAFLTERVVELVCTASDMRNFAIEYGGTPSLYSCDPDRRGLLRAEIDARIAKLYGLTKDDLRYLLDPTDIMGNGYPSETFRVLQDNERRKYGEYRTARLVIEAWDRSQSGTTVQPTMTVVPHGVPTVLESTFDISMQANGAWARHDQNSSAAAQVMLAAVLKALRGAAPTRLVRQAAVLSLEPRALLHRLAPDERIQWCRVVGAEAEPLQGAIRLVPANNAAWREATVQLRATGRLRENLADDTWAAGTGLEVFPTSGWADGRARFVLEILQRAAAAPVVEDAEIEEQISALAG
;
A
#
# COMPACT_ATOMS: atom_id res chain seq x y z
N MET A 1 8.30 13.80 9.23
CA MET A 1 7.79 13.46 10.59
C MET A 1 6.64 12.47 10.43
N PHE A 2 6.51 11.47 11.31
CA PHE A 2 5.50 10.40 11.21
C PHE A 2 4.11 10.82 11.73
N TRP A 3 3.11 9.96 11.53
CA TRP A 3 1.74 10.08 12.06
C TRP A 3 1.28 8.76 12.72
N HIS A 4 0.05 8.68 13.25
CA HIS A 4 -0.36 7.49 14.01
C HIS A 4 -0.42 6.26 13.11
N PHE A 5 0.41 5.27 13.44
CA PHE A 5 0.66 4.07 12.64
C PHE A 5 1.15 4.34 11.21
N ASP A 6 1.80 5.48 10.96
CA ASP A 6 2.30 5.84 9.64
C ASP A 6 3.68 6.52 9.73
N HIS A 7 4.74 5.73 9.56
CA HIS A 7 6.11 6.24 9.52
C HIS A 7 6.42 7.03 8.24
N ARG A 8 5.58 6.92 7.19
CA ARG A 8 5.74 7.56 5.89
C ARG A 8 4.80 8.74 5.69
N TRP A 9 4.40 9.41 6.77
CA TRP A 9 3.47 10.53 6.68
C TRP A 9 3.98 11.69 5.82
N ALA A 10 5.24 12.08 5.97
CA ALA A 10 5.80 13.24 5.27
C ALA A 10 7.28 13.05 4.89
N ASN A 11 7.62 13.57 3.71
CA ASN A 11 8.98 13.74 3.22
C ASN A 11 9.47 15.16 3.48
N ALA A 12 10.70 15.30 3.92
CA ALA A 12 11.39 16.58 3.94
C ALA A 12 12.31 16.66 2.72
N THR A 13 12.01 17.56 1.78
CA THR A 13 12.95 17.93 0.69
C THR A 13 13.71 19.20 1.08
N GLU A 14 14.73 19.59 0.30
CA GLU A 14 15.54 20.78 0.58
C GLU A 14 14.73 22.09 0.70
N THR A 15 13.53 22.13 0.10
CA THR A 15 12.70 23.33 -0.01
C THR A 15 11.37 23.25 0.74
N THR A 16 10.76 22.08 0.95
CA THR A 16 9.49 21.94 1.69
C THR A 16 9.32 20.58 2.39
N ASP A 17 8.59 20.56 3.49
CA ASP A 17 8.02 19.33 4.05
C ASP A 17 6.71 19.02 3.30
N ASN A 18 6.71 17.96 2.50
CA ASN A 18 5.56 17.54 1.71
C ASN A 18 4.93 16.27 2.28
N HIS A 19 3.63 16.32 2.52
CA HIS A 19 2.82 15.14 2.85
C HIS A 19 2.94 14.09 1.73
N ILE A 20 3.23 12.85 2.08
CA ILE A 20 3.25 11.75 1.10
C ILE A 20 1.81 11.30 0.86
N SER A 21 1.31 11.43 -0.37
CA SER A 21 -0.07 11.06 -0.70
C SER A 21 -0.32 9.55 -0.57
N ASP A 22 -1.58 9.17 -0.36
CA ASP A 22 -1.98 7.76 -0.26
C ASP A 22 -1.62 6.96 -1.53
N VAL A 23 -1.75 7.60 -2.70
CA VAL A 23 -1.33 7.02 -3.99
C VAL A 23 0.16 6.69 -3.99
N MET A 24 1.01 7.58 -3.47
CA MET A 24 2.45 7.34 -3.39
C MET A 24 2.78 6.21 -2.40
N LYS A 25 2.02 6.06 -1.32
CA LYS A 25 2.20 5.00 -0.31
C LYS A 25 1.84 3.59 -0.80
N THR A 26 1.16 3.47 -1.94
CA THR A 26 0.95 2.17 -2.62
C THR A 26 2.27 1.53 -3.05
N ASN A 27 3.31 2.34 -3.29
CA ASN A 27 4.66 1.84 -3.51
C ASN A 27 5.30 1.47 -2.16
N ALA A 28 5.48 0.17 -1.91
CA ALA A 28 6.11 -0.33 -0.70
C ALA A 28 7.61 0.05 -0.57
N ASP A 29 8.28 0.38 -1.67
CA ASP A 29 9.69 0.81 -1.66
C ASP A 29 9.86 2.32 -1.45
N LEU A 30 8.77 3.07 -1.41
CA LEU A 30 8.83 4.47 -1.02
C LEU A 30 9.12 4.55 0.48
N VAL A 31 10.28 5.09 0.82
CA VAL A 31 10.69 5.38 2.20
C VAL A 31 10.66 6.88 2.47
N ALA A 32 10.36 7.27 3.71
CA ALA A 32 10.37 8.67 4.12
C ALA A 32 11.81 9.21 4.17
N ARG A 33 12.02 10.41 3.63
CA ARG A 33 13.31 11.11 3.63
C ARG A 33 13.32 12.26 4.63
N SER A 34 14.44 12.39 5.33
CA SER A 34 14.74 13.50 6.24
C SER A 34 15.57 14.56 5.51
N ARG A 35 15.43 15.82 5.95
CA ARG A 35 16.27 16.94 5.50
C ARG A 35 17.70 16.84 6.03
N PHE A 36 17.84 16.30 7.25
CA PHE A 36 19.12 16.16 7.92
C PHE A 36 19.45 14.69 8.14
N PHE A 37 20.71 14.36 7.95
CA PHE A 37 21.24 13.02 8.10
C PHE A 37 22.24 13.00 9.26
N VAL A 38 22.24 11.88 9.98
CA VAL A 38 23.19 11.58 11.05
C VAL A 38 23.77 10.21 10.72
N ASP A 39 25.06 10.02 11.02
CA ASP A 39 25.71 8.73 10.83
C ASP A 39 25.01 7.65 11.65
N ARG A 40 24.86 6.44 11.10
CA ARG A 40 24.19 5.32 11.78
C ARG A 40 24.91 4.95 13.08
N SER A 41 26.24 5.10 13.13
CA SER A 41 27.04 4.82 14.32
C SER A 41 26.65 5.69 15.53
N GLU A 42 26.22 6.93 15.32
CA GLU A 42 25.73 7.82 16.39
C GLU A 42 24.39 7.34 16.95
N VAL A 43 23.51 6.82 16.09
CA VAL A 43 22.24 6.21 16.50
C VAL A 43 22.52 4.94 17.30
N ASP A 44 23.43 4.10 16.80
CA ASP A 44 23.80 2.85 17.47
C ASP A 44 24.47 3.08 18.82
N ALA A 45 25.35 4.09 18.92
CA ALA A 45 26.00 4.49 20.17
C ALA A 45 25.00 4.94 21.25
N LYS A 46 23.86 5.54 20.87
CA LYS A 46 22.80 5.95 21.80
C LYS A 46 21.84 4.83 22.18
N LEU A 47 21.62 3.85 21.29
CA LEU A 47 20.70 2.74 21.53
C LEU A 47 21.37 1.59 22.29
N LYS A 48 22.67 1.34 22.07
CA LYS A 48 23.42 0.25 22.71
C LYS A 48 23.40 0.30 24.25
N PRO A 49 23.61 1.45 24.93
CA PRO A 49 23.52 1.54 26.39
C PRO A 49 22.10 1.30 26.93
N ARG A 50 21.07 1.45 26.09
CA ARG A 50 19.66 1.16 26.43
C ARG A 50 19.27 -0.29 26.13
N GLY A 51 20.22 -1.13 25.71
CA GLY A 51 19.97 -2.53 25.38
C GLY A 51 19.08 -2.74 24.15
N TRP A 52 18.96 -1.74 23.27
CA TRP A 52 18.08 -1.81 22.11
C TRP A 52 18.81 -2.26 20.84
N ASP A 53 18.54 -3.50 20.44
CA ASP A 53 19.17 -4.20 19.32
C ASP A 53 18.28 -4.32 18.07
N LYS A 54 17.09 -3.72 18.07
CA LYS A 54 16.13 -3.82 16.97
C LYS A 54 16.37 -2.81 15.84
N ASP A 55 15.97 -3.20 14.63
CA ASP A 55 16.02 -2.36 13.41
C ASP A 55 14.80 -1.43 13.24
N TRP A 56 13.99 -1.32 14.27
CA TRP A 56 12.85 -0.41 14.37
C TRP A 56 12.85 0.26 15.74
N LEU A 57 12.10 1.36 15.87
CA LEU A 57 11.97 2.15 17.09
C LEU A 57 10.49 2.43 17.34
N LEU A 58 10.09 2.48 18.60
CA LEU A 58 8.82 3.08 19.01
C LEU A 58 9.06 4.55 19.35
N ALA A 59 8.28 5.47 18.79
CA ALA A 59 8.42 6.88 19.07
C ALA A 59 7.08 7.60 19.13
N TYR A 60 7.01 8.64 19.97
CA TYR A 60 5.89 9.57 20.00
C TYR A 60 6.33 10.99 19.62
N ARG A 61 5.39 11.79 19.13
CA ARG A 61 5.62 13.20 18.79
C ARG A 61 5.54 14.06 20.04
N ASN A 62 6.54 14.92 20.24
CA ASN A 62 6.58 15.90 21.32
C ASN A 62 5.75 17.15 21.01
N VAL A 63 5.11 17.21 19.83
CA VAL A 63 4.36 18.37 19.35
C VAL A 63 2.92 17.97 19.05
N SER A 64 2.00 18.63 19.72
CA SER A 64 0.55 18.64 19.53
C SER A 64 0.12 20.01 18.97
N ASP A 65 -1.00 20.07 18.26
CA ASP A 65 -1.61 21.32 17.79
C ASP A 65 -3.12 21.21 18.04
N SER A 66 -3.76 22.26 18.55
CA SER A 66 -5.22 22.27 18.77
C SER A 66 -6.01 22.18 17.46
N ARG A 67 -5.36 22.50 16.33
CA ARG A 67 -5.89 22.35 14.97
C ARG A 67 -5.65 20.96 14.38
N ASN A 68 -5.01 20.04 15.11
CA ASN A 68 -4.82 18.67 14.67
C ASN A 68 -5.96 17.76 15.13
N GLU A 69 -6.18 16.71 14.34
CA GLU A 69 -7.16 15.66 14.62
C GLU A 69 -6.77 14.76 15.80
N ARG A 70 -5.51 14.80 16.24
CA ARG A 70 -4.95 14.01 17.34
C ARG A 70 -4.05 14.88 18.21
N THR A 71 -4.08 14.65 19.52
CA THR A 71 -3.21 15.31 20.50
C THR A 71 -1.97 14.48 20.79
N PHE A 72 -2.13 13.16 20.97
CA PHE A 72 -1.01 12.24 21.09
C PHE A 72 -0.87 11.39 19.84
N VAL A 73 0.35 11.28 19.34
CA VAL A 73 0.66 10.52 18.12
C VAL A 73 1.92 9.72 18.34
N SER A 74 1.78 8.40 18.19
CA SER A 74 2.86 7.44 18.31
C SER A 74 2.92 6.55 17.08
N SER A 75 4.11 6.07 16.73
CA SER A 75 4.29 5.07 15.69
C SER A 75 5.51 4.21 15.97
N ILE A 76 5.52 3.02 15.40
CA ILE A 76 6.76 2.32 15.14
C ILE A 76 7.34 2.92 13.85
N ILE A 77 8.65 3.15 13.85
CA ILE A 77 9.42 3.75 12.76
C ILE A 77 10.68 2.91 12.51
N PRO A 78 11.33 3.02 11.34
CA PRO A 78 12.62 2.38 11.10
C PRO A 78 13.69 2.86 12.08
N ARG A 79 14.75 2.08 12.28
CA ARG A 79 15.92 2.50 13.07
C ARG A 79 16.61 3.70 12.42
N CYS A 80 16.31 4.89 12.93
CA CYS A 80 16.82 6.14 12.43
C CYS A 80 17.03 7.16 13.56
N ALA A 81 17.72 8.26 13.24
CA ALA A 81 17.82 9.39 14.16
C ALA A 81 16.49 10.15 14.23
N VAL A 82 16.09 10.55 15.44
CA VAL A 82 14.94 11.45 15.66
C VAL A 82 15.42 12.81 16.16
N GLY A 83 14.77 13.88 15.69
CA GLY A 83 14.99 15.23 16.20
C GLY A 83 14.28 15.49 17.53
N ASN A 84 14.41 16.69 18.08
CA ASN A 84 13.83 17.06 19.39
C ASN A 84 12.29 17.03 19.45
N SER A 85 11.61 17.09 18.29
CA SER A 85 10.14 17.05 18.20
C SER A 85 9.55 15.63 18.27
N ALA A 86 10.38 14.61 18.48
CA ALA A 86 9.93 13.25 18.75
C ALA A 86 10.82 12.59 19.81
N THR A 87 10.24 11.70 20.61
CA THR A 87 10.95 10.96 21.64
C THR A 87 10.85 9.47 21.35
N VAL A 88 11.99 8.78 21.37
CA VAL A 88 12.06 7.32 21.25
C VAL A 88 11.79 6.69 22.62
N LEU A 89 10.88 5.73 22.66
CA LEU A 89 10.57 4.91 23.81
C LEU A 89 11.33 3.58 23.68
N THR A 90 12.14 3.24 24.68
CA THR A 90 12.79 1.93 24.78
C THR A 90 12.04 1.08 25.79
N ILE A 91 11.20 0.18 25.29
CA ILE A 91 10.49 -0.86 26.05
C ILE A 91 11.34 -2.15 25.99
N ASP A 92 11.07 -3.18 26.80
CA ASP A 92 11.69 -4.49 26.56
C ASP A 92 11.21 -5.07 25.21
N ALA A 93 12.13 -5.13 24.24
CA ALA A 93 11.86 -5.54 22.86
C ALA A 93 11.46 -7.02 22.72
N LYS A 94 11.61 -7.84 23.77
CA LYS A 94 11.18 -9.26 23.77
C LYS A 94 9.67 -9.42 23.72
N HIS A 95 8.91 -8.34 23.96
CA HIS A 95 7.45 -8.38 24.05
C HIS A 95 6.78 -7.59 22.92
N VAL A 96 7.01 -7.96 21.65
CA VAL A 96 6.43 -7.31 20.47
C VAL A 96 4.91 -7.13 20.57
N ALA A 97 4.18 -8.15 21.02
CA ALA A 97 2.73 -8.05 21.23
C ALA A 97 2.34 -6.97 22.24
N LYS A 98 3.10 -6.81 23.35
CA LYS A 98 2.87 -5.76 24.34
C LYS A 98 3.18 -4.37 23.77
N ILE A 99 4.18 -4.26 22.90
CA ILE A 99 4.51 -3.02 22.20
C ILE A 99 3.38 -2.62 21.25
N CYS A 100 2.78 -3.58 20.54
CA CYS A 100 1.61 -3.32 19.73
C CYS A 100 0.37 -2.95 20.55
N CYS A 101 0.13 -3.60 21.69
CA CYS A 101 -0.94 -3.20 22.62
C CYS A 101 -0.75 -1.77 23.13
N PHE A 102 0.47 -1.42 23.52
CA PHE A 102 0.83 -0.06 23.92
C PHE A 102 0.55 0.93 22.78
N LEU A 103 1.01 0.64 21.56
CA LEU A 103 0.83 1.52 20.42
C LEU A 103 -0.66 1.67 20.04
N ALA A 104 -1.42 0.58 20.08
CA ALA A 104 -2.87 0.58 19.86
C ALA A 104 -3.57 1.49 20.87
N ASN A 105 -3.24 1.35 22.16
CA ASN A 105 -3.78 2.20 23.21
C ASN A 105 -3.40 3.68 23.00
N ALA A 106 -2.10 3.95 22.81
CA ALA A 106 -1.53 5.29 22.64
C ALA A 106 -2.16 6.09 21.48
N ASN A 107 -2.60 5.39 20.44
CA ASN A 107 -3.21 6.01 19.26
C ASN A 107 -4.75 5.92 19.26
N SER A 108 -5.36 5.35 20.30
CA SER A 108 -6.82 5.22 20.36
C SER A 108 -7.51 6.55 20.60
N ILE A 109 -8.74 6.70 20.11
CA ILE A 109 -9.55 7.90 20.31
C ILE A 109 -9.93 8.08 21.79
N VAL A 110 -10.09 6.98 22.53
CA VAL A 110 -10.37 6.99 23.97
C VAL A 110 -9.21 7.57 24.76
N PHE A 111 -8.00 7.11 24.46
CA PHE A 111 -6.79 7.66 25.07
C PHE A 111 -6.59 9.12 24.70
N ASP A 112 -6.77 9.48 23.42
CA ASP A 112 -6.60 10.86 22.95
C ASP A 112 -7.59 11.82 23.62
N PHE A 113 -8.82 11.38 23.87
CA PHE A 113 -9.82 12.14 24.64
C PHE A 113 -9.32 12.51 26.05
N ALA A 114 -8.73 11.54 26.75
CA ALA A 114 -8.21 11.77 28.10
C ALA A 114 -6.93 12.63 28.09
N VAL A 115 -6.05 12.43 27.10
CA VAL A 115 -4.80 13.19 26.98
C VAL A 115 -5.04 14.64 26.59
N ARG A 116 -6.04 14.93 25.76
CA ARG A 116 -6.47 16.31 25.41
C ARG A 116 -6.70 17.20 26.62
N GLN A 117 -7.21 16.62 27.71
CA GLN A 117 -7.50 17.34 28.95
C GLN A 117 -6.23 17.59 29.80
N LYS A 118 -5.16 16.83 29.53
CA LYS A 118 -3.88 16.86 30.26
C LYS A 118 -2.78 17.61 29.52
N VAL A 119 -2.97 17.93 28.24
CA VAL A 119 -2.00 18.64 27.39
C VAL A 119 -2.49 20.08 27.15
N PRO A 120 -2.04 21.07 27.94
CA PRO A 120 -2.58 22.43 27.89
C PRO A 120 -2.06 23.26 26.71
N ALA A 121 -1.02 22.81 26.02
CA ALA A 121 -0.32 23.55 24.98
C ALA A 121 0.28 22.61 23.93
N MET A 122 1.12 23.15 23.05
CA MET A 122 1.67 22.38 21.93
C MET A 122 2.72 21.33 22.32
N ASN A 123 3.32 21.41 23.50
CA ASN A 123 4.42 20.51 23.87
C ASN A 123 3.93 19.33 24.71
N VAL A 124 4.20 18.12 24.23
CA VAL A 124 3.98 16.86 24.95
C VAL A 124 5.31 16.42 25.57
N ASN A 125 5.51 16.78 26.84
CA ASN A 125 6.75 16.49 27.56
C ASN A 125 6.71 15.09 28.21
N ALA A 126 7.87 14.48 28.43
CA ALA A 126 8.00 13.13 29.00
C ALA A 126 7.27 12.96 30.34
N PHE A 127 7.37 13.93 31.25
CA PHE A 127 6.68 13.89 32.55
C PHE A 127 5.14 13.87 32.42
N MET A 128 4.58 14.37 31.31
CA MET A 128 3.14 14.25 31.04
C MET A 128 2.81 12.84 30.59
N VAL A 129 3.64 12.27 29.69
CA VAL A 129 3.48 10.91 29.17
C VAL A 129 3.53 9.87 30.29
N GLU A 130 4.42 10.06 31.27
CA GLU A 130 4.50 9.23 32.48
C GLU A 130 3.20 9.24 33.33
N GLN A 131 2.35 10.25 33.16
CA GLN A 131 1.09 10.43 33.89
C GLN A 131 -0.16 10.18 33.03
N PHE A 132 0.02 9.82 31.75
CA PHE A 132 -1.10 9.52 30.87
C PHE A 132 -1.75 8.18 31.27
N PRO A 133 -3.08 8.05 31.05
CA PRO A 133 -3.84 6.91 31.55
C PRO A 133 -3.65 5.68 30.66
N PHE A 134 -2.42 5.23 30.45
CA PHE A 134 -2.16 4.01 29.71
C PHE A 134 -2.72 2.78 30.45
N LEU A 135 -3.37 1.88 29.72
CA LEU A 135 -3.64 0.52 30.18
C LEU A 135 -2.31 -0.18 30.48
N THR A 136 -2.25 -0.85 31.62
CA THR A 136 -1.11 -1.67 32.02
C THR A 136 -1.03 -2.95 31.18
N PRO A 137 0.14 -3.57 31.02
CA PRO A 137 0.28 -4.78 30.22
C PRO A 137 -0.63 -5.94 30.64
N ASP A 138 -0.96 -6.03 31.93
CA ASP A 138 -1.77 -7.12 32.48
C ASP A 138 -3.28 -6.92 32.26
N GLN A 139 -3.69 -5.76 31.76
CA GLN A 139 -5.08 -5.48 31.36
C GLN A 139 -5.41 -5.98 29.96
N PHE A 140 -4.41 -6.44 29.19
CA PHE A 140 -4.62 -7.07 27.90
C PHE A 140 -4.58 -8.57 28.08
N ASP A 141 -5.70 -9.26 27.83
CA ASP A 141 -5.67 -10.70 27.78
C ASP A 141 -4.95 -11.19 26.50
N PRO A 142 -4.58 -12.48 26.40
CA PRO A 142 -3.90 -13.00 25.21
C PRO A 142 -4.69 -12.83 23.90
N ALA A 143 -6.03 -12.82 23.95
CA ALA A 143 -6.87 -12.63 22.78
C ALA A 143 -6.92 -11.15 22.36
N ASP A 144 -6.97 -10.22 23.31
CA ASP A 144 -6.79 -8.79 23.06
C ASP A 144 -5.44 -8.51 22.44
N ALA A 145 -4.39 -9.12 23.00
CA ALA A 145 -3.04 -8.96 22.49
C ALA A 145 -2.92 -9.44 21.05
N ALA A 146 -3.42 -10.64 20.73
CA ALA A 146 -3.43 -11.16 19.37
C ALA A 146 -4.24 -10.25 18.42
N PHE A 147 -5.45 -9.86 18.82
CA PHE A 147 -6.35 -9.01 18.05
C PHE A 147 -5.74 -7.65 17.70
N LEU A 148 -5.15 -6.98 18.70
CA LEU A 148 -4.52 -5.67 18.51
C LEU A 148 -3.24 -5.79 17.71
N THR A 149 -2.43 -6.81 17.96
CA THR A 149 -1.14 -6.96 17.30
C THR A 149 -1.29 -7.20 15.80
N GLU A 150 -2.24 -8.04 15.38
CA GLU A 150 -2.57 -8.26 13.96
C GLU A 150 -2.86 -6.94 13.23
N ARG A 151 -3.70 -6.09 13.83
CA ARG A 151 -4.15 -4.82 13.23
C ARG A 151 -3.05 -3.78 13.22
N VAL A 152 -2.28 -3.68 14.30
CA VAL A 152 -1.14 -2.76 14.40
C VAL A 152 -0.08 -3.11 13.37
N VAL A 153 0.21 -4.40 13.20
CA VAL A 153 1.20 -4.87 12.22
C VAL A 153 0.76 -4.55 10.80
N GLU A 154 -0.51 -4.78 10.45
CA GLU A 154 -1.06 -4.40 9.15
C GLU A 154 -0.98 -2.88 8.92
N LEU A 155 -1.25 -2.07 9.95
CA LEU A 155 -1.15 -0.62 9.86
C LEU A 155 0.30 -0.11 9.72
N VAL A 156 1.27 -0.76 10.36
CA VAL A 156 2.66 -0.29 10.41
C VAL A 156 3.51 -0.85 9.25
N CYS A 157 3.33 -2.12 8.90
CA CYS A 157 4.20 -2.84 7.95
C CYS A 157 3.81 -2.56 6.49
N THR A 158 3.81 -1.29 6.09
CA THR A 158 3.38 -0.87 4.73
C THR A 158 4.54 -0.60 3.76
N ALA A 159 5.79 -0.73 4.22
CA ALA A 159 6.98 -0.43 3.41
C ALA A 159 8.17 -1.34 3.73
N SER A 160 9.10 -1.42 2.78
CA SER A 160 10.27 -2.30 2.85
C SER A 160 11.20 -2.00 4.02
N ASP A 161 11.26 -0.75 4.48
CA ASP A 161 12.01 -0.33 5.67
C ASP A 161 11.39 -0.80 7.00
N MET A 162 10.18 -1.35 6.98
CA MET A 162 9.51 -1.97 8.14
C MET A 162 9.54 -3.50 8.11
N ARG A 163 10.21 -4.11 7.12
CA ARG A 163 10.25 -5.57 6.95
C ARG A 163 10.77 -6.31 8.19
N ASN A 164 11.80 -5.77 8.85
CA ASN A 164 12.39 -6.43 10.02
C ASN A 164 11.40 -6.46 11.20
N PHE A 165 10.56 -5.44 11.36
CA PHE A 165 9.48 -5.47 12.35
C PHE A 165 8.42 -6.55 12.00
N ALA A 166 8.05 -6.68 10.72
CA ALA A 166 7.10 -7.71 10.28
C ALA A 166 7.62 -9.14 10.54
N ILE A 167 8.90 -9.39 10.26
CA ILE A 167 9.55 -10.70 10.48
C ILE A 167 9.53 -11.07 11.96
N GLU A 168 9.90 -10.14 12.84
CA GLU A 168 9.95 -10.38 14.28
C GLU A 168 8.58 -10.70 14.90
N TYR A 169 7.50 -10.27 14.25
CA TYR A 169 6.15 -10.60 14.68
C TYR A 169 5.59 -11.89 14.06
N GLY A 170 5.70 -12.07 12.74
CA GLY A 170 4.92 -13.04 11.98
C GLY A 170 5.71 -14.07 11.16
N GLY A 171 7.04 -14.10 11.28
CA GLY A 171 7.91 -15.09 10.63
C GLY A 171 8.05 -14.96 9.10
N THR A 172 7.15 -14.24 8.43
CA THR A 172 7.17 -13.98 6.97
C THR A 172 7.21 -12.47 6.72
N PRO A 173 8.05 -11.96 5.80
CA PRO A 173 8.12 -10.54 5.48
C PRO A 173 6.90 -10.10 4.64
N SER A 174 5.72 -10.10 5.26
CA SER A 174 4.49 -9.63 4.64
C SER A 174 4.40 -8.11 4.77
N LEU A 175 4.41 -7.42 3.64
CA LEU A 175 4.06 -6.00 3.58
C LEU A 175 2.57 -5.88 3.24
N TYR A 176 1.92 -4.88 3.83
CA TYR A 176 0.51 -4.61 3.65
C TYR A 176 0.30 -3.39 2.76
N SER A 177 -0.79 -3.39 1.99
CA SER A 177 -1.16 -2.22 1.21
C SER A 177 -1.49 -1.05 2.15
N CYS A 178 -1.07 0.15 1.79
CA CYS A 178 -1.41 1.36 2.55
C CYS A 178 -2.78 1.92 2.12
N ASP A 179 -3.79 1.06 2.01
CA ASP A 179 -5.14 1.45 1.57
C ASP A 179 -5.86 2.29 2.66
N PRO A 180 -6.26 3.55 2.37
CA PRO A 180 -6.93 4.40 3.34
C PRO A 180 -8.22 3.83 3.94
N ASP A 181 -8.99 3.09 3.14
CA ASP A 181 -10.28 2.53 3.56
C ASP A 181 -10.09 1.38 4.55
N ARG A 182 -9.22 0.43 4.21
CA ARG A 182 -8.80 -0.64 5.12
C ARG A 182 -8.19 -0.10 6.40
N ARG A 183 -7.31 0.89 6.32
CA ARG A 183 -6.70 1.53 7.50
C ARG A 183 -7.75 2.22 8.38
N GLY A 184 -8.80 2.78 7.81
CA GLY A 184 -9.95 3.31 8.55
C GLY A 184 -10.65 2.23 9.38
N LEU A 185 -10.95 1.08 8.76
CA LEU A 185 -11.58 -0.06 9.43
C LEU A 185 -10.73 -0.61 10.57
N LEU A 186 -9.43 -0.82 10.32
CA LEU A 186 -8.50 -1.34 11.33
C LEU A 186 -8.39 -0.43 12.55
N ARG A 187 -8.28 0.89 12.33
CA ARG A 187 -8.25 1.88 13.41
C ARG A 187 -9.56 1.88 14.20
N ALA A 188 -10.71 1.80 13.52
CA ALA A 188 -12.00 1.72 14.18
C ALA A 188 -12.16 0.45 15.04
N GLU A 189 -11.64 -0.68 14.56
CA GLU A 189 -11.61 -1.94 15.33
C GLU A 189 -10.70 -1.86 16.57
N ILE A 190 -9.55 -1.19 16.44
CA ILE A 190 -8.67 -0.88 17.58
C ILE A 190 -9.41 0.03 18.57
N ASP A 191 -10.01 1.12 18.10
CA ASP A 191 -10.72 2.10 18.94
C ASP A 191 -11.87 1.44 19.72
N ALA A 192 -12.68 0.61 19.07
CA ALA A 192 -13.76 -0.13 19.72
C ALA A 192 -13.23 -1.14 20.77
N ARG A 193 -12.16 -1.87 20.46
CA ARG A 193 -11.55 -2.82 21.40
C ARG A 193 -10.96 -2.10 22.60
N ILE A 194 -10.19 -1.04 22.38
CA ILE A 194 -9.59 -0.25 23.45
C ILE A 194 -10.70 0.38 24.32
N ALA A 195 -11.77 0.89 23.72
CA ALA A 195 -12.88 1.45 24.49
C ALA A 195 -13.47 0.46 25.51
N LYS A 196 -13.62 -0.82 25.13
CA LYS A 196 -14.03 -1.88 26.06
C LYS A 196 -13.03 -2.10 27.20
N LEU A 197 -11.73 -2.06 26.90
CA LEU A 197 -10.67 -2.23 27.90
C LEU A 197 -10.59 -1.07 28.90
N TYR A 198 -11.01 0.14 28.51
CA TYR A 198 -11.23 1.26 29.42
C TYR A 198 -12.53 1.15 30.23
N GLY A 199 -13.38 0.15 29.97
CA GLY A 199 -14.65 -0.06 30.66
C GLY A 199 -15.78 0.85 30.19
N LEU A 200 -15.68 1.44 28.99
CA LEU A 200 -16.73 2.30 28.44
C LEU A 200 -17.95 1.48 28.04
N THR A 201 -19.13 2.09 28.12
CA THR A 201 -20.33 1.59 27.46
C THR A 201 -20.41 2.10 26.01
N LYS A 202 -21.36 1.57 25.23
CA LYS A 202 -21.62 2.08 23.87
C LYS A 202 -21.98 3.56 23.88
N ASP A 203 -22.77 3.98 24.87
CA ASP A 203 -23.20 5.37 25.00
C ASP A 203 -22.03 6.28 25.42
N ASP A 204 -21.13 5.81 26.30
CA ASP A 204 -19.93 6.59 26.61
C ASP A 204 -19.05 6.78 25.36
N LEU A 205 -18.92 5.74 24.52
CA LEU A 205 -18.17 5.81 23.28
C LEU A 205 -18.82 6.77 22.25
N ARG A 206 -20.15 6.75 22.14
CA ARG A 206 -20.90 7.70 21.29
C ARG A 206 -20.73 9.12 21.79
N TYR A 207 -20.85 9.36 23.10
CA TYR A 207 -20.61 10.68 23.69
C TYR A 207 -19.18 11.16 23.42
N LEU A 208 -18.19 10.27 23.57
CA LEU A 208 -16.80 10.60 23.30
C LEU A 208 -16.57 10.99 21.84
N LEU A 209 -17.20 10.28 20.89
CA LEU A 209 -17.08 10.57 19.46
C LEU A 209 -17.80 11.87 19.09
N ASP A 210 -19.07 11.97 19.45
CA ASP A 210 -19.97 13.09 19.16
C ASP A 210 -20.98 13.26 20.31
N PRO A 211 -20.74 14.18 21.26
CA PRO A 211 -21.65 14.43 22.37
C PRO A 211 -23.09 14.77 21.94
N THR A 212 -23.27 15.37 20.75
CA THR A 212 -24.59 15.79 20.27
C THR A 212 -25.47 14.61 19.86
N ASP A 213 -24.88 13.45 19.54
CA ASP A 213 -25.60 12.22 19.19
C ASP A 213 -26.39 11.64 20.38
N ILE A 214 -25.99 11.94 21.61
CA ILE A 214 -26.69 11.50 22.83
C ILE A 214 -27.38 12.67 23.54
N MET A 215 -26.70 13.81 23.66
CA MET A 215 -27.19 14.94 24.44
C MET A 215 -28.11 15.87 23.62
N GLY A 216 -28.21 15.63 22.30
CA GLY A 216 -28.97 16.44 21.35
C GLY A 216 -28.20 17.63 20.79
N ASN A 217 -28.70 18.19 19.69
CA ASN A 217 -28.06 19.27 18.91
C ASN A 217 -27.82 20.57 19.70
N GLY A 218 -28.44 20.74 20.87
CA GLY A 218 -28.26 21.91 21.74
C GLY A 218 -27.11 21.79 22.74
N TYR A 219 -26.41 20.65 22.78
CA TYR A 219 -25.32 20.43 23.73
C TYR A 219 -24.07 21.23 23.30
N PRO A 220 -23.45 22.02 24.21
CA PRO A 220 -22.45 23.01 23.81
C PRO A 220 -21.04 22.45 23.59
N SER A 221 -20.81 21.16 23.87
CA SER A 221 -19.47 20.58 23.85
C SER A 221 -19.23 19.72 22.60
N GLU A 222 -18.04 19.84 22.04
CA GLU A 222 -17.53 19.06 20.92
C GLU A 222 -16.22 18.40 21.34
N THR A 223 -16.03 17.12 21.01
CA THR A 223 -14.83 16.38 21.43
C THR A 223 -13.73 16.39 20.37
N PHE A 224 -14.08 15.95 19.16
CA PHE A 224 -13.15 15.78 18.04
C PHE A 224 -13.55 16.62 16.82
N ARG A 225 -13.94 17.88 17.07
CA ARG A 225 -14.46 18.80 16.05
C ARG A 225 -13.62 18.84 14.76
N VAL A 226 -12.30 18.99 14.87
CA VAL A 226 -11.41 19.06 13.70
C VAL A 226 -11.47 17.78 12.87
N LEU A 227 -11.44 16.61 13.51
CA LEU A 227 -11.55 15.32 12.84
C LEU A 227 -12.93 15.20 12.16
N GLN A 228 -14.00 15.53 12.89
CA GLN A 228 -15.36 15.49 12.37
C GLN A 228 -15.54 16.41 11.15
N ASP A 229 -15.08 17.66 11.23
CA ASP A 229 -15.16 18.64 10.14
C ASP A 229 -14.37 18.18 8.91
N ASN A 230 -13.18 17.62 9.11
CA ASN A 230 -12.34 17.11 8.04
C ASN A 230 -12.97 15.89 7.35
N GLU A 231 -13.53 14.96 8.12
CA GLU A 231 -14.20 13.79 7.56
C GLU A 231 -15.51 14.14 6.87
N ARG A 232 -16.31 15.06 7.41
CA ARG A 232 -17.51 15.56 6.72
C ARG A 232 -17.17 16.21 5.39
N ARG A 233 -16.08 16.98 5.33
CA ARG A 233 -15.60 17.58 4.08
C ARG A 233 -15.11 16.53 3.08
N LYS A 234 -14.43 15.48 3.54
CA LYS A 234 -13.80 14.46 2.68
C LYS A 234 -14.76 13.36 2.24
N TYR A 235 -15.63 12.89 3.14
CA TYR A 235 -16.47 11.71 2.96
C TYR A 235 -17.98 12.03 2.98
N GLY A 236 -18.37 13.26 3.34
CA GLY A 236 -19.78 13.63 3.52
C GLY A 236 -20.39 13.17 4.85
N GLU A 237 -19.64 12.42 5.66
CA GLU A 237 -20.08 11.86 6.94
C GLU A 237 -18.97 11.92 8.00
N TYR A 238 -19.34 11.77 9.29
CA TYR A 238 -18.37 11.53 10.35
C TYR A 238 -17.98 10.05 10.36
N ARG A 239 -17.17 9.67 9.38
CA ARG A 239 -16.85 8.27 9.05
C ARG A 239 -16.25 7.50 10.23
N THR A 240 -15.33 8.11 10.99
CA THR A 240 -14.73 7.49 12.18
C THR A 240 -15.79 7.09 13.18
N ALA A 241 -16.75 7.98 13.49
CA ALA A 241 -17.81 7.66 14.45
C ALA A 241 -18.66 6.46 13.98
N ARG A 242 -19.09 6.46 12.72
CA ARG A 242 -19.84 5.33 12.14
C ARG A 242 -19.04 4.02 12.24
N LEU A 243 -17.80 4.00 11.76
CA LEU A 243 -16.97 2.79 11.72
C LEU A 243 -16.65 2.25 13.12
N VAL A 244 -16.37 3.13 14.09
CA VAL A 244 -16.07 2.73 15.48
C VAL A 244 -17.30 2.09 16.13
N ILE A 245 -18.49 2.66 15.93
CA ILE A 245 -19.74 2.10 16.45
C ILE A 245 -20.10 0.78 15.75
N GLU A 246 -19.91 0.67 14.44
CA GLU A 246 -20.09 -0.59 13.72
C GLU A 246 -19.11 -1.67 14.21
N ALA A 247 -17.85 -1.32 14.45
CA ALA A 247 -16.87 -2.24 15.02
C ALA A 247 -17.25 -2.68 16.45
N TRP A 248 -17.76 -1.76 17.26
CA TRP A 248 -18.31 -2.06 18.58
C TRP A 248 -19.44 -3.09 18.49
N ASP A 249 -20.42 -2.87 17.61
CA ASP A 249 -21.58 -3.74 17.46
C ASP A 249 -21.21 -5.14 16.91
N ARG A 250 -20.28 -5.20 15.95
CA ARG A 250 -19.73 -6.48 15.46
C ARG A 250 -19.06 -7.29 16.57
N SER A 251 -18.34 -6.61 17.46
CA SER A 251 -17.67 -7.27 18.58
C SER A 251 -18.62 -7.78 19.68
N GLN A 252 -19.89 -7.35 19.69
CA GLN A 252 -20.93 -7.87 20.61
C GLN A 252 -21.72 -9.03 20.00
N SER A 253 -21.92 -9.03 18.68
CA SER A 253 -22.70 -10.05 17.97
C SER A 253 -21.92 -11.36 17.71
N GLY A 254 -20.64 -11.44 18.09
CA GLY A 254 -19.79 -12.61 17.84
C GLY A 254 -19.43 -12.82 16.35
N THR A 255 -19.88 -11.93 15.47
CA THR A 255 -19.61 -11.97 14.03
C THR A 255 -18.17 -11.53 13.78
N THR A 256 -17.25 -12.48 13.83
CA THR A 256 -15.87 -12.28 13.38
C THR A 256 -15.86 -12.39 11.87
N VAL A 257 -16.08 -11.28 11.15
CA VAL A 257 -15.69 -11.24 9.74
C VAL A 257 -14.17 -11.24 9.75
N GLN A 258 -13.55 -12.38 9.42
CA GLN A 258 -12.13 -12.37 9.07
C GLN A 258 -11.97 -11.45 7.86
N PRO A 259 -11.28 -10.32 7.99
CA PRO A 259 -11.07 -9.48 6.84
C PRO A 259 -10.07 -10.19 5.93
N THR A 260 -10.34 -10.19 4.63
CA THR A 260 -9.40 -10.64 3.61
C THR A 260 -8.05 -9.96 3.83
N MET A 261 -7.04 -10.73 4.25
CA MET A 261 -5.68 -10.26 4.39
C MET A 261 -5.13 -9.98 3.00
N THR A 262 -5.06 -8.71 2.60
CA THR A 262 -4.30 -8.32 1.40
C THR A 262 -2.82 -8.18 1.80
N VAL A 263 -2.20 -9.31 2.13
CA VAL A 263 -0.73 -9.40 2.15
C VAL A 263 -0.28 -9.17 0.73
N VAL A 264 0.60 -8.21 0.49
CA VAL A 264 1.31 -8.10 -0.79
C VAL A 264 2.30 -9.27 -0.81
N PRO A 265 2.05 -10.36 -1.57
CA PRO A 265 3.00 -11.45 -1.63
C PRO A 265 4.19 -10.97 -2.45
N HIS A 266 5.42 -11.22 -1.98
CA HIS A 266 6.60 -11.12 -2.83
C HIS A 266 6.39 -12.02 -4.06
N GLY A 267 6.33 -11.41 -5.24
CA GLY A 267 6.36 -12.12 -6.53
C GLY A 267 5.04 -12.25 -7.28
N VAL A 268 3.90 -11.75 -6.78
CA VAL A 268 2.66 -11.71 -7.56
C VAL A 268 2.47 -10.31 -8.15
N PRO A 269 2.36 -10.16 -9.48
CA PRO A 269 2.10 -8.88 -10.11
C PRO A 269 0.68 -8.41 -9.74
N THR A 270 0.59 -7.41 -8.86
CA THR A 270 -0.65 -6.66 -8.66
C THR A 270 -0.85 -5.75 -9.86
N VAL A 271 -1.61 -6.21 -10.84
CA VAL A 271 -2.10 -5.41 -11.97
C VAL A 271 -3.65 -5.47 -11.93
N LEU A 272 -4.25 -4.28 -12.03
CA LEU A 272 -5.69 -3.99 -12.24
C LEU A 272 -6.73 -4.56 -11.23
N GLU A 273 -7.29 -3.69 -10.38
CA GLU A 273 -8.56 -3.92 -9.64
C GLU A 273 -9.82 -3.62 -10.48
N SER A 274 -9.68 -3.08 -11.69
CA SER A 274 -10.80 -2.90 -12.61
C SER A 274 -10.77 -3.99 -13.67
N THR A 275 -11.75 -4.89 -13.68
CA THR A 275 -12.00 -5.78 -14.81
C THR A 275 -12.13 -4.91 -16.07
N PHE A 276 -11.22 -5.07 -17.03
CA PHE A 276 -11.24 -4.29 -18.24
C PHE A 276 -12.38 -4.80 -19.13
N ASP A 277 -13.46 -4.04 -19.26
CA ASP A 277 -14.59 -4.44 -20.10
C ASP A 277 -14.27 -4.21 -21.59
N ILE A 278 -13.73 -5.25 -22.21
CA ILE A 278 -13.43 -5.29 -23.65
C ILE A 278 -14.68 -5.10 -24.53
N SER A 279 -15.89 -5.37 -23.99
CA SER A 279 -17.14 -5.23 -24.76
C SER A 279 -17.45 -3.78 -25.11
N MET A 280 -17.01 -2.82 -24.27
CA MET A 280 -17.22 -1.39 -24.47
C MET A 280 -16.32 -0.77 -25.56
N GLN A 281 -15.33 -1.50 -26.07
CA GLN A 281 -14.41 -1.00 -27.09
C GLN A 281 -15.04 -1.07 -28.49
N ALA A 282 -14.70 -0.11 -29.37
CA ALA A 282 -15.15 -0.13 -30.76
C ALA A 282 -14.44 -1.24 -31.58
N ASN A 283 -15.06 -1.66 -32.70
CA ASN A 283 -14.44 -2.61 -33.61
C ASN A 283 -13.13 -2.03 -34.17
N GLY A 284 -12.05 -2.80 -34.14
CA GLY A 284 -10.74 -2.36 -34.58
C GLY A 284 -10.09 -1.25 -33.71
N ALA A 285 -10.61 -0.98 -32.51
CA ALA A 285 -10.05 0.04 -31.62
C ALA A 285 -8.56 -0.18 -31.29
N TRP A 286 -8.10 -1.43 -31.34
CA TRP A 286 -6.72 -1.82 -31.11
C TRP A 286 -6.03 -2.38 -32.35
N ALA A 287 -6.52 -2.04 -33.54
CA ALA A 287 -5.81 -2.33 -34.78
C ALA A 287 -4.52 -1.48 -34.84
N ARG A 288 -3.40 -2.12 -35.17
CA ARG A 288 -2.13 -1.43 -35.40
C ARG A 288 -2.09 -0.99 -36.86
N HIS A 289 -1.96 0.32 -37.09
CA HIS A 289 -1.97 0.91 -38.44
C HIS A 289 -0.57 1.10 -39.06
N ASP A 290 0.50 1.01 -38.27
CA ASP A 290 1.89 1.17 -38.71
C ASP A 290 2.65 -0.17 -38.59
N GLN A 291 3.31 -0.57 -39.68
CA GLN A 291 4.10 -1.82 -39.76
C GLN A 291 5.56 -1.63 -39.31
N ASN A 292 5.96 -0.42 -38.89
CA ASN A 292 7.32 -0.19 -38.40
C ASN A 292 7.58 -0.93 -37.07
N SER A 293 8.38 -1.98 -37.16
CA SER A 293 8.55 -2.97 -36.11
C SER A 293 9.46 -2.53 -34.94
N SER A 294 10.33 -1.51 -35.14
CA SER A 294 11.13 -0.93 -34.04
C SER A 294 10.31 0.03 -33.16
N ALA A 295 9.56 0.94 -33.79
CA ALA A 295 8.65 1.84 -33.08
C ALA A 295 7.56 1.07 -32.32
N ALA A 296 7.03 -0.01 -32.90
CA ALA A 296 6.03 -0.85 -32.26
C ALA A 296 6.54 -1.55 -30.98
N ALA A 297 7.78 -2.04 -30.98
CA ALA A 297 8.37 -2.71 -29.81
C ALA A 297 8.56 -1.74 -28.64
N GLN A 298 9.05 -0.53 -28.92
CA GLN A 298 9.24 0.50 -27.91
C GLN A 298 7.92 1.01 -27.33
N VAL A 299 6.94 1.30 -28.18
CA VAL A 299 5.60 1.73 -27.75
C VAL A 299 4.91 0.64 -26.93
N MET A 300 5.06 -0.63 -27.32
CA MET A 300 4.47 -1.74 -26.56
C MET A 300 5.14 -1.94 -25.21
N LEU A 301 6.47 -1.98 -25.14
CA LEU A 301 7.17 -2.12 -23.87
C LEU A 301 6.84 -0.96 -22.92
N ALA A 302 6.74 0.27 -23.45
CA ALA A 302 6.28 1.42 -22.69
C ALA A 302 4.83 1.24 -22.19
N ALA A 303 3.91 0.76 -23.03
CA ALA A 303 2.51 0.54 -22.65
C ALA A 303 2.35 -0.55 -21.59
N VAL A 304 3.11 -1.65 -21.70
CA VAL A 304 3.14 -2.72 -20.68
C VAL A 304 3.66 -2.17 -19.36
N LEU A 305 4.81 -1.47 -19.35
CA LEU A 305 5.37 -0.86 -18.14
C LEU A 305 4.40 0.15 -17.49
N LYS A 306 3.69 0.95 -18.28
CA LYS A 306 2.65 1.88 -17.78
C LYS A 306 1.45 1.18 -17.16
N ALA A 307 1.09 0.01 -17.67
CA ALA A 307 -0.03 -0.77 -17.16
C ALA A 307 0.29 -1.45 -15.82
N LEU A 308 1.58 -1.57 -15.44
CA LEU A 308 1.99 -2.13 -14.15
C LEU A 308 1.71 -1.16 -12.99
N ARG A 309 1.24 -1.68 -11.85
CA ARG A 309 1.17 -0.94 -10.57
C ARG A 309 2.37 -1.25 -9.68
N GLY A 310 3.59 -1.14 -10.23
CA GLY A 310 4.83 -1.39 -9.49
C GLY A 310 5.85 -2.17 -10.31
N ALA A 311 6.82 -2.77 -9.62
CA ALA A 311 7.78 -3.67 -10.22
C ALA A 311 7.10 -5.03 -10.50
N ALA A 312 7.40 -5.61 -11.66
CA ALA A 312 6.93 -6.94 -12.05
C ALA A 312 8.12 -7.80 -12.51
N PRO A 313 8.03 -9.14 -12.37
CA PRO A 313 9.05 -10.04 -12.86
C PRO A 313 9.37 -9.76 -14.33
N THR A 314 10.66 -9.70 -14.66
CA THR A 314 11.12 -9.42 -16.03
C THR A 314 10.48 -10.38 -17.05
N ARG A 315 10.31 -11.66 -16.68
CA ARG A 315 9.62 -12.69 -17.49
C ARG A 315 8.18 -12.30 -17.82
N LEU A 316 7.41 -11.77 -16.86
CA LEU A 316 6.02 -11.35 -17.09
C LEU A 316 5.96 -10.17 -18.05
N VAL A 317 6.83 -9.16 -17.86
CA VAL A 317 6.86 -7.98 -18.72
C VAL A 317 7.19 -8.36 -20.17
N ARG A 318 8.15 -9.27 -20.36
CA ARG A 318 8.49 -9.84 -21.67
C ARG A 318 7.31 -10.60 -22.28
N GLN A 319 6.69 -11.50 -21.51
CA GLN A 319 5.56 -12.31 -21.96
C GLN A 319 4.36 -11.44 -22.36
N ALA A 320 4.03 -10.42 -21.56
CA ALA A 320 2.95 -9.48 -21.85
C ALA A 320 3.22 -8.68 -23.13
N ALA A 321 4.45 -8.23 -23.33
CA ALA A 321 4.81 -7.49 -24.54
C ALA A 321 4.77 -8.36 -25.80
N VAL A 322 5.25 -9.61 -25.73
CA VAL A 322 5.17 -10.57 -26.84
C VAL A 322 3.72 -10.83 -27.22
N LEU A 323 2.87 -11.20 -26.25
CA LEU A 323 1.46 -11.50 -26.52
C LEU A 323 0.67 -10.28 -27.01
N SER A 324 1.11 -9.07 -26.67
CA SER A 324 0.50 -7.83 -27.18
C SER A 324 0.97 -7.47 -28.60
N LEU A 325 2.20 -7.85 -28.97
CA LEU A 325 2.76 -7.70 -30.33
C LEU A 325 2.34 -8.82 -31.27
N GLU A 326 2.01 -10.00 -30.72
CA GLU A 326 1.53 -11.18 -31.44
C GLU A 326 0.14 -11.60 -30.94
N PRO A 327 -0.93 -10.83 -31.24
CA PRO A 327 -2.26 -11.04 -30.68
C PRO A 327 -2.86 -12.42 -30.94
N ARG A 328 -2.44 -13.12 -32.00
CA ARG A 328 -2.91 -14.48 -32.33
C ARG A 328 -2.51 -15.50 -31.27
N ALA A 329 -1.31 -15.36 -30.71
CA ALA A 329 -0.79 -16.27 -29.70
C ALA A 329 -1.63 -16.24 -28.41
N LEU A 330 -2.34 -15.14 -28.15
CA LEU A 330 -3.23 -15.03 -27.00
C LEU A 330 -4.49 -15.89 -27.14
N LEU A 331 -4.95 -16.22 -28.36
CA LEU A 331 -6.23 -16.91 -28.59
C LEU A 331 -6.36 -18.23 -27.83
N HIS A 332 -5.25 -18.98 -27.70
CA HIS A 332 -5.22 -20.26 -27.00
C HIS A 332 -5.47 -20.13 -25.49
N ARG A 333 -5.28 -18.92 -24.94
CA ARG A 333 -5.44 -18.60 -23.52
C ARG A 333 -6.80 -17.96 -23.19
N LEU A 334 -7.64 -17.71 -24.20
CA LEU A 334 -8.92 -17.01 -24.05
C LEU A 334 -10.11 -17.99 -24.07
N ALA A 335 -11.15 -17.66 -23.29
CA ALA A 335 -12.47 -18.30 -23.40
C ALA A 335 -13.14 -17.97 -24.75
N PRO A 336 -14.12 -18.77 -25.22
CA PRO A 336 -14.75 -18.56 -26.53
C PRO A 336 -15.29 -17.15 -26.76
N ASP A 337 -15.98 -16.56 -25.78
CA ASP A 337 -16.54 -15.20 -25.87
C ASP A 337 -15.44 -14.13 -25.91
N GLU A 338 -14.35 -14.35 -25.15
CA GLU A 338 -13.20 -13.45 -25.12
C GLU A 338 -12.43 -13.48 -26.44
N ARG A 339 -12.35 -14.64 -27.12
CA ARG A 339 -11.75 -14.71 -28.47
C ARG A 339 -12.52 -13.86 -29.46
N ILE A 340 -13.85 -13.91 -29.42
CA ILE A 340 -14.70 -13.11 -30.30
C ILE A 340 -14.46 -11.62 -30.04
N GLN A 341 -14.44 -11.21 -28.76
CA GLN A 341 -14.19 -9.81 -28.39
C GLN A 341 -12.77 -9.36 -28.76
N TRP A 342 -11.76 -10.19 -28.50
CA TRP A 342 -10.36 -9.93 -28.83
C TRP A 342 -10.16 -9.75 -30.34
N CYS A 343 -10.67 -10.67 -31.16
CA CYS A 343 -10.63 -10.55 -32.62
C CYS A 343 -11.35 -9.30 -33.11
N ARG A 344 -12.50 -8.96 -32.52
CA ARG A 344 -13.29 -7.78 -32.88
C ARG A 344 -12.54 -6.47 -32.63
N VAL A 345 -11.85 -6.33 -31.50
CA VAL A 345 -11.17 -5.09 -31.12
C VAL A 345 -9.76 -4.97 -31.71
N VAL A 346 -9.06 -6.09 -31.90
CA VAL A 346 -7.70 -6.10 -32.49
C VAL A 346 -7.72 -6.16 -34.03
N GLY A 347 -8.73 -6.79 -34.62
CA GLY A 347 -8.86 -6.96 -36.08
C GLY A 347 -7.98 -8.08 -36.65
N ALA A 348 -7.57 -7.93 -37.92
CA ALA A 348 -6.90 -8.98 -38.72
C ALA A 348 -5.61 -9.57 -38.09
N GLU A 349 -4.94 -8.83 -37.20
CA GLU A 349 -3.77 -9.32 -36.47
C GLU A 349 -4.11 -10.38 -35.40
N ALA A 350 -5.36 -10.48 -34.95
CA ALA A 350 -5.81 -11.50 -34.01
C ALA A 350 -6.55 -12.66 -34.67
N GLU A 351 -6.92 -12.55 -35.95
CA GLU A 351 -7.66 -13.62 -36.64
C GLU A 351 -6.80 -14.89 -36.81
N PRO A 352 -7.37 -16.10 -36.62
CA PRO A 352 -6.68 -17.35 -36.90
C PRO A 352 -6.25 -17.44 -38.36
N LEU A 353 -5.00 -17.84 -38.62
CA LEU A 353 -4.52 -18.07 -39.97
C LEU A 353 -5.15 -19.35 -40.56
N GLN A 354 -5.61 -19.30 -41.81
CA GLN A 354 -5.99 -20.50 -42.55
C GLN A 354 -4.75 -21.10 -43.24
N GLY A 355 -4.18 -22.15 -42.65
CA GLY A 355 -3.04 -22.90 -43.21
C GLY A 355 -1.79 -22.90 -42.31
N ALA A 356 -0.86 -23.83 -42.58
CA ALA A 356 0.37 -24.00 -41.80
C ALA A 356 1.46 -23.01 -42.25
N ILE A 357 1.67 -21.93 -41.49
CA ILE A 357 2.85 -21.06 -41.62
C ILE A 357 3.33 -20.64 -40.22
N ARG A 358 4.65 -20.81 -40.04
CA ARG A 358 5.55 -20.41 -38.95
C ARG A 358 5.20 -19.06 -38.30
N LEU A 359 5.23 -18.98 -36.97
CA LEU A 359 5.34 -17.68 -36.28
C LEU A 359 6.58 -16.94 -36.82
N VAL A 360 6.38 -15.68 -37.21
CA VAL A 360 7.49 -14.81 -37.62
C VAL A 360 8.34 -14.57 -36.37
N PRO A 361 9.68 -14.74 -36.41
CA PRO A 361 10.50 -14.48 -35.24
C PRO A 361 10.28 -13.04 -34.79
N ALA A 362 9.94 -12.88 -33.51
CA ALA A 362 9.89 -11.56 -32.88
C ALA A 362 11.15 -10.79 -33.23
N ASN A 363 10.98 -9.50 -33.50
CA ASN A 363 12.00 -8.58 -33.95
C ASN A 363 13.02 -8.32 -32.82
N ASN A 364 13.88 -9.30 -32.52
CA ASN A 364 14.80 -9.30 -31.37
C ASN A 364 15.70 -8.06 -31.36
N ALA A 365 16.08 -7.56 -32.54
CA ALA A 365 16.86 -6.33 -32.67
C ALA A 365 16.09 -5.10 -32.17
N ALA A 366 14.83 -4.93 -32.61
CA ALA A 366 13.97 -3.85 -32.16
C ALA A 366 13.64 -3.92 -30.66
N TRP A 367 13.45 -5.13 -30.13
CA TRP A 367 13.20 -5.31 -28.70
C TRP A 367 14.43 -4.93 -27.86
N ARG A 368 15.63 -5.36 -28.27
CA ARG A 368 16.87 -4.96 -27.60
C ARG A 368 17.06 -3.44 -27.67
N GLU A 369 16.85 -2.84 -28.83
CA GLU A 369 16.93 -1.38 -29.02
C GLU A 369 15.94 -0.65 -28.10
N ALA A 370 14.68 -1.07 -28.07
CA ALA A 370 13.65 -0.53 -27.19
C ALA A 370 14.01 -0.63 -25.71
N THR A 371 14.51 -1.79 -25.28
CA THR A 371 14.92 -2.04 -23.89
C THR A 371 16.09 -1.15 -23.50
N VAL A 372 17.13 -1.09 -24.35
CA VAL A 372 18.31 -0.23 -24.15
C VAL A 372 17.90 1.23 -24.07
N GLN A 373 17.03 1.71 -24.96
CA GLN A 373 16.61 3.11 -25.01
C GLN A 373 15.73 3.50 -23.81
N LEU A 374 14.77 2.66 -23.42
CA LEU A 374 13.92 2.94 -22.25
C LEU A 374 14.72 2.87 -20.95
N ARG A 375 15.70 1.97 -20.85
CA ARG A 375 16.65 1.91 -19.73
C ARG A 375 17.55 3.15 -19.69
N ALA A 376 18.16 3.51 -20.82
CA ALA A 376 19.06 4.67 -20.93
C ALA A 376 18.37 6.01 -20.63
N THR A 377 17.08 6.11 -20.95
CA THR A 377 16.28 7.31 -20.66
C THR A 377 15.63 7.30 -19.28
N GLY A 378 15.91 6.28 -18.44
CA GLY A 378 15.37 6.16 -17.09
C GLY A 378 13.87 5.84 -17.03
N ARG A 379 13.25 5.49 -18.16
CA ARG A 379 11.82 5.16 -18.31
C ARG A 379 11.51 3.70 -18.02
N LEU A 380 12.52 2.83 -18.06
CA LEU A 380 12.50 1.47 -17.55
C LEU A 380 13.44 1.41 -16.35
N ARG A 381 12.92 1.05 -15.19
CA ARG A 381 13.71 0.78 -13.98
C ARG A 381 13.90 -0.70 -13.83
N GLU A 382 15.14 -1.14 -13.78
CA GLU A 382 15.52 -2.53 -13.60
C GLU A 382 16.13 -2.73 -12.22
N ASN A 383 15.67 -3.77 -11.52
CA ASN A 383 16.26 -4.25 -10.29
C ASN A 383 16.85 -5.64 -10.55
N LEU A 384 18.18 -5.70 -10.65
CA LEU A 384 18.92 -6.93 -10.94
C LEU A 384 18.88 -7.95 -9.78
N ALA A 385 18.69 -7.49 -8.53
CA ALA A 385 18.67 -8.39 -7.38
C ALA A 385 17.39 -9.24 -7.33
N ASP A 386 16.27 -8.65 -7.77
CA ASP A 386 14.95 -9.27 -7.71
C ASP A 386 14.43 -9.72 -9.10
N ASP A 387 15.23 -9.56 -10.17
CA ASP A 387 14.83 -9.77 -11.57
C ASP A 387 13.47 -9.13 -11.92
N THR A 388 13.33 -7.85 -11.59
CA THR A 388 12.10 -7.10 -11.85
C THR A 388 12.32 -5.83 -12.65
N TRP A 389 11.33 -5.51 -13.48
CA TRP A 389 11.22 -4.26 -14.23
C TRP A 389 10.03 -3.45 -13.73
N ALA A 390 10.19 -2.14 -13.70
CA ALA A 390 9.15 -1.20 -13.28
C ALA A 390 9.11 0.02 -14.21
N ALA A 391 7.98 0.72 -14.21
CA ALA A 391 7.88 2.04 -14.82
C ALA A 391 8.90 3.00 -14.18
N GLY A 392 9.70 3.64 -15.02
CA GLY A 392 10.63 4.69 -14.63
C GLY A 392 10.05 6.09 -14.81
N THR A 393 10.84 7.10 -14.43
CA THR A 393 10.42 8.51 -14.52
C THR A 393 10.30 8.98 -15.97
N GLY A 394 9.27 9.75 -16.31
CA GLY A 394 9.08 10.26 -17.67
C GLY A 394 8.43 9.27 -18.62
N LEU A 395 7.98 8.11 -18.11
CA LEU A 395 7.24 7.13 -18.89
C LEU A 395 5.78 7.57 -19.08
N GLU A 396 5.19 8.26 -18.10
CA GLU A 396 3.81 8.74 -18.10
C GLU A 396 3.47 9.63 -19.31
N VAL A 397 4.41 10.45 -19.75
CA VAL A 397 4.31 11.33 -20.92
C VAL A 397 4.65 10.64 -22.25
N PHE A 398 5.12 9.38 -22.23
CA PHE A 398 5.45 8.65 -23.45
C PHE A 398 4.17 8.35 -24.26
N PRO A 399 4.11 8.57 -25.58
CA PRO A 399 2.87 8.37 -26.34
C PRO A 399 2.57 6.88 -26.55
N THR A 400 1.65 6.32 -25.76
CA THR A 400 1.19 4.91 -25.84
C THR A 400 -0.31 4.78 -26.11
N SER A 401 -1.02 5.91 -26.21
CA SER A 401 -2.47 5.96 -26.37
C SER A 401 -2.93 5.23 -27.64
N GLY A 402 -4.02 4.47 -27.50
CA GLY A 402 -4.62 3.71 -28.60
C GLY A 402 -4.39 2.21 -28.43
N TRP A 403 -3.94 1.55 -29.49
CA TRP A 403 -3.85 0.10 -29.54
C TRP A 403 -2.92 -0.51 -28.48
N ALA A 404 -1.80 0.15 -28.15
CA ALA A 404 -0.81 -0.39 -27.24
C ALA A 404 -1.30 -0.43 -25.78
N ASP A 405 -1.89 0.65 -25.27
CA ASP A 405 -2.47 0.70 -23.91
C ASP A 405 -3.59 -0.34 -23.73
N GLY A 406 -4.45 -0.49 -24.74
CA GLY A 406 -5.55 -1.44 -24.72
C GLY A 406 -5.10 -2.89 -24.69
N ARG A 407 -4.22 -3.27 -25.62
CA ARG A 407 -3.65 -4.63 -25.68
C ARG A 407 -2.86 -4.98 -24.41
N ALA A 408 -2.01 -4.06 -23.93
CA ALA A 408 -1.19 -4.30 -22.75
C ALA A 408 -2.04 -4.58 -21.50
N ARG A 409 -3.09 -3.79 -21.25
CA ARG A 409 -3.98 -4.01 -20.09
C ARG A 409 -4.72 -5.34 -20.17
N PHE A 410 -5.31 -5.65 -21.33
CA PHE A 410 -6.05 -6.90 -21.52
C PHE A 410 -5.15 -8.13 -21.40
N VAL A 411 -3.97 -8.11 -22.02
CA VAL A 411 -3.00 -9.21 -21.94
C VAL A 411 -2.50 -9.43 -20.51
N LEU A 412 -2.20 -8.36 -19.78
CA LEU A 412 -1.78 -8.46 -18.38
C LEU A 412 -2.89 -9.09 -17.52
N GLU A 413 -4.15 -8.68 -17.72
CA GLU A 413 -5.30 -9.28 -17.02
C GLU A 413 -5.41 -10.79 -17.29
N ILE A 414 -5.27 -11.22 -18.55
CA ILE A 414 -5.32 -12.64 -18.91
C ILE A 414 -4.15 -13.42 -18.30
N LEU A 415 -2.93 -12.87 -18.33
CA LEU A 415 -1.75 -13.51 -17.73
C LEU A 415 -1.89 -13.66 -16.22
N GLN A 416 -2.52 -12.71 -15.54
CA GLN A 416 -2.80 -12.80 -14.11
C GLN A 416 -3.83 -13.88 -13.78
N ARG A 417 -4.93 -13.95 -14.56
CA ARG A 417 -5.92 -15.02 -14.38
C ARG A 417 -5.29 -16.40 -14.58
N ALA A 418 -4.37 -16.53 -15.55
CA ALA A 418 -3.64 -17.78 -15.80
C ALA A 418 -2.61 -18.10 -14.69
N ALA A 419 -2.06 -17.12 -13.98
CA ALA A 419 -1.19 -17.40 -12.82
C ALA A 419 -1.95 -18.04 -11.63
N ALA A 420 -3.28 -17.94 -11.60
CA ALA A 420 -4.14 -18.54 -10.59
C ALA A 420 -4.61 -19.98 -10.91
N ALA A 421 -4.37 -20.49 -12.12
CA ALA A 421 -4.72 -21.86 -12.54
C ALA A 421 -3.72 -22.39 -13.59
N PRO A 422 -3.09 -23.57 -13.41
CA PRO A 422 -2.02 -24.03 -14.30
C PRO A 422 -2.54 -24.27 -15.72
N VAL A 423 -2.11 -23.44 -16.67
CA VAL A 423 -2.32 -23.63 -18.11
C VAL A 423 -1.05 -24.24 -18.71
N VAL A 424 -1.20 -25.20 -19.62
CA VAL A 424 -0.09 -25.78 -20.38
C VAL A 424 0.58 -24.67 -21.20
N GLU A 425 1.85 -24.38 -20.92
CA GLU A 425 2.62 -23.36 -21.63
C GLU A 425 2.98 -23.86 -23.05
N ASP A 426 2.86 -22.97 -24.03
CA ASP A 426 3.14 -23.25 -25.44
C ASP A 426 4.66 -23.13 -25.71
N ALA A 427 5.29 -24.21 -26.17
CA ALA A 427 6.75 -24.31 -26.31
C ALA A 427 7.34 -23.25 -27.27
N GLU A 428 6.59 -22.83 -28.28
CA GLU A 428 7.02 -21.81 -29.26
C GLU A 428 7.04 -20.40 -28.62
N ILE A 429 6.15 -20.13 -27.66
CA ILE A 429 6.12 -18.88 -26.87
C ILE A 429 7.26 -18.86 -25.86
N GLU A 430 7.59 -20.00 -25.24
CA GLU A 430 8.75 -20.09 -24.33
C GLU A 430 10.09 -19.83 -25.04
N GLU A 431 10.24 -20.31 -26.28
CA GLU A 431 11.43 -20.07 -27.10
C GLU A 431 11.59 -18.57 -27.42
N GLN A 432 10.49 -17.89 -27.76
CA GLN A 432 10.50 -16.44 -28.00
C GLN A 432 10.79 -15.64 -26.72
N ILE A 433 10.17 -15.98 -25.58
CA ILE A 433 10.44 -15.32 -24.28
C ILE A 433 11.92 -15.45 -23.91
N SER A 434 12.50 -16.63 -24.13
CA SER A 434 13.91 -16.90 -23.86
C SER A 434 14.84 -16.13 -24.80
N ALA A 435 14.47 -15.95 -26.07
CA ALA A 435 15.23 -15.16 -27.04
C ALA A 435 15.29 -13.66 -26.69
N LEU A 436 14.33 -13.15 -25.91
CA LEU A 436 14.30 -11.76 -25.42
C LEU A 436 15.11 -11.54 -24.13
N ALA A 437 15.69 -12.59 -23.55
CA ALA A 437 16.55 -12.52 -22.38
C ALA A 437 18.02 -12.18 -22.71
N GLY A 438 18.42 -12.28 -23.99
CA GLY A 438 19.80 -12.10 -24.47
C GLY A 438 20.11 -10.74 -25.09
#